data_AF-A0A374TD96-F1
#
_entry.id   AF-A0A374TD96-F1
#
_cell.length_a   1.000
_cell.length_b   1.000
_cell.length_c   1.000
_cell.angle_alpha   90.00
_cell.angle_beta   90.00
_cell.angle_gamma   90.00
#
_symmetry.space_group_name_H-M   'P 1'
#
loop_
_entity.id
_entity.type
_entity.pdbx_description
1 polymer ?
#
loop_
_entity_poly.entity_id
_entity_poly.type
_entity_poly.pdbx_seq_one_letter_code
_entity_poly.pdbx_strand_id
1 'polypeptide(L)'
;MIDDKKIEEAAQGAADLYEQDLPIMSYNEDTEVDGQHHFCQEFGAELFKDGAKWAIKEFLKDLWHDGEEVPKEKNKSVLMWFESYSVGERELDNDEYYDLCNTGKDGYDEDTWKMICDEGGWCSKWLYLDDLQKGGKQ
;
A
#
# COMPACT_ATOMS: atom_id res chain seq x y z
N MET A 1 -1.38 -4.75 3.15
CA MET A 1 -1.27 -3.30 2.83
C MET A 1 -2.66 -2.66 2.92
N ILE A 2 -2.82 -1.35 2.69
CA ILE A 2 -4.17 -0.74 2.65
C ILE A 2 -4.99 -1.48 1.59
N ASP A 3 -6.19 -1.88 1.98
CA ASP A 3 -7.15 -2.60 1.14
C ASP A 3 -7.77 -1.62 0.14
N ASP A 4 -7.72 -1.95 -1.16
CA ASP A 4 -8.33 -1.16 -2.23
C ASP A 4 -9.81 -0.89 -1.93
N LYS A 5 -10.51 -1.85 -1.32
CA LYS A 5 -11.91 -1.69 -0.90
C LYS A 5 -12.09 -0.53 0.09
N LYS A 6 -11.14 -0.32 1.00
CA LYS A 6 -11.21 0.81 1.95
C LYS A 6 -10.97 2.14 1.25
N ILE A 7 -10.16 2.16 0.19
CA ILE A 7 -9.96 3.35 -0.64
C ILE A 7 -11.26 3.65 -1.41
N GLU A 8 -11.92 2.63 -1.95
CA GLU A 8 -13.23 2.76 -2.62
C GLU A 8 -14.32 3.28 -1.67
N GLU A 9 -14.45 2.69 -0.48
CA GLU A 9 -15.40 3.15 0.54
C GLU A 9 -15.16 4.61 0.96
N ALA A 10 -13.89 5.00 1.11
CA ALA A 10 -13.54 6.38 1.42
C ALA A 10 -13.81 7.34 0.25
N ALA A 11 -13.55 6.91 -0.99
CA ALA A 11 -13.84 7.69 -2.19
C ALA A 11 -15.34 7.96 -2.34
N GLN A 12 -16.17 6.94 -2.09
CA GLN A 12 -17.62 7.09 -2.10
C GLN A 12 -18.09 8.05 -1.00
N GLY A 13 -17.63 7.86 0.23
CA GLY A 13 -17.98 8.76 1.33
C GLY A 13 -17.54 10.21 1.09
N ALA A 14 -16.40 10.42 0.41
CA ALA A 14 -15.97 11.76 0.01
C ALA A 14 -16.89 12.36 -1.05
N ALA A 15 -17.31 11.60 -2.06
CA ALA A 15 -18.26 12.04 -3.07
C ALA A 15 -19.63 12.40 -2.46
N ASP A 16 -20.13 11.59 -1.53
CA ASP A 16 -21.42 11.81 -0.83
C ASP A 16 -21.41 13.09 0.02
N LEU A 17 -20.27 13.47 0.62
CA LEU A 17 -20.15 14.72 1.37
C LEU A 17 -20.26 15.96 0.48
N TYR A 18 -19.75 15.88 -0.76
CA TYR A 18 -19.92 16.97 -1.73
C TYR A 18 -21.40 17.20 -2.11
N GLU A 19 -22.29 16.21 -1.95
CA GLU A 19 -23.72 16.40 -2.15
C GLU A 19 -24.39 17.28 -1.09
N GLN A 20 -23.89 17.26 0.15
CA GLN A 20 -24.52 17.97 1.28
C GLN A 20 -24.20 19.47 1.30
N ASP A 21 -23.02 19.84 0.81
CA ASP A 21 -22.47 21.21 0.90
C ASP A 21 -22.52 22.00 -0.42
N LEU A 22 -22.90 21.37 -1.54
CA LEU A 22 -23.16 22.13 -2.76
C LEU A 22 -24.49 22.88 -2.59
N PRO A 23 -24.52 24.23 -2.64
CA PRO A 23 -25.77 24.90 -2.92
C PRO A 23 -26.26 24.30 -4.23
N ILE A 24 -27.52 23.84 -4.26
CA ILE A 24 -28.19 23.43 -5.51
C ILE A 24 -27.90 24.54 -6.50
N MET A 25 -26.92 24.32 -7.38
CA MET A 25 -26.64 25.27 -8.43
C MET A 25 -27.83 25.10 -9.35
N SER A 26 -28.83 25.96 -9.17
CA SER A 26 -29.99 26.05 -10.04
C SER A 26 -29.50 26.58 -11.39
N TYR A 27 -28.78 25.74 -12.12
CA TYR A 27 -28.69 25.87 -13.55
C TYR A 27 -30.12 25.66 -14.06
N ASN A 28 -30.64 26.70 -14.71
CA ASN A 28 -32.00 26.76 -15.21
C ASN A 28 -32.45 25.41 -15.76
N GLU A 29 -33.58 24.94 -15.24
CA GLU A 29 -34.36 23.80 -15.70
C GLU A 29 -34.43 23.79 -17.23
N ASP A 30 -33.76 22.83 -17.88
CA ASP A 30 -34.12 22.27 -19.20
C ASP A 30 -33.11 21.24 -19.74
N THR A 31 -32.06 20.88 -19.00
CA THR A 31 -31.13 19.80 -19.39
C THR A 31 -30.98 18.77 -18.28
N GLU A 32 -31.34 17.52 -18.57
CA GLU A 32 -31.05 16.26 -17.85
C GLU A 32 -30.13 16.42 -16.62
N VAL A 33 -30.72 16.91 -15.53
CA VAL A 33 -29.98 17.32 -14.31
C VAL A 33 -29.36 16.11 -13.60
N ASP A 34 -29.94 14.92 -13.79
CA ASP A 34 -29.50 13.68 -13.15
C ASP A 34 -28.18 13.14 -13.76
N GLY A 35 -27.91 13.40 -15.04
CA GLY A 35 -26.74 12.87 -15.75
C GLY A 35 -25.43 13.61 -15.47
N GLN A 36 -25.48 14.93 -15.36
CA GLN A 36 -24.29 15.75 -15.06
C GLN A 36 -23.88 15.67 -13.58
N HIS A 37 -24.84 15.55 -12.67
CA HIS A 37 -24.57 15.43 -11.24
C HIS A 37 -23.90 14.08 -10.89
N HIS A 38 -24.41 12.98 -11.46
CA HIS A 38 -23.77 11.66 -11.34
C HIS A 38 -22.35 11.63 -11.94
N PHE A 39 -22.14 12.28 -13.08
CA PHE A 39 -20.83 12.35 -13.74
C PHE A 39 -19.76 13.02 -12.86
N CYS A 40 -20.09 14.09 -12.15
CA CYS A 40 -19.16 14.78 -11.26
C CYS A 40 -18.77 13.93 -10.03
N GLN A 41 -19.64 13.04 -9.56
CA GLN A 41 -19.39 12.19 -8.40
C GLN A 41 -18.48 11.02 -8.73
N GLU A 42 -18.81 10.28 -9.79
CA GLU A 42 -17.99 9.17 -10.26
C GLU A 42 -16.59 9.68 -10.60
N PHE A 43 -16.51 10.82 -11.29
CA PHE A 43 -15.23 11.45 -11.60
C PHE A 43 -14.44 11.88 -10.34
N GLY A 44 -15.11 12.46 -9.34
CA GLY A 44 -14.48 12.85 -8.08
C GLY A 44 -13.97 11.66 -7.27
N ALA A 45 -14.74 10.57 -7.22
CA ALA A 45 -14.35 9.33 -6.56
C ALA A 45 -13.16 8.66 -7.27
N GLU A 46 -13.14 8.60 -8.61
CA GLU A 46 -11.98 8.10 -9.36
C GLU A 46 -10.72 8.93 -9.09
N LEU A 47 -10.81 10.26 -9.13
CA LEU A 47 -9.67 11.14 -8.82
C LEU A 47 -9.16 10.95 -7.39
N PHE A 48 -10.06 10.74 -6.43
CA PHE A 48 -9.68 10.43 -5.05
C PHE A 48 -8.91 9.11 -4.97
N LYS A 49 -9.42 8.05 -5.62
CA LYS A 49 -8.77 6.73 -5.64
C LYS A 49 -7.36 6.83 -6.24
N ASP A 50 -7.22 7.50 -7.38
CA ASP A 50 -5.93 7.72 -8.04
C ASP A 50 -4.96 8.51 -7.16
N GLY A 51 -5.45 9.59 -6.54
CA GLY A 51 -4.66 10.40 -5.62
C GLY A 51 -4.21 9.62 -4.38
N ALA A 52 -5.09 8.81 -3.79
CA ALA A 52 -4.78 7.96 -2.64
C ALA A 52 -3.75 6.87 -2.99
N LYS A 53 -3.92 6.18 -4.13
CA LYS A 53 -2.97 5.18 -4.63
C LYS A 53 -1.60 5.80 -4.90
N TRP A 54 -1.57 6.98 -5.53
CA TRP A 54 -0.33 7.72 -5.74
C TRP A 54 0.33 8.11 -4.42
N ALA A 55 -0.42 8.68 -3.46
CA ALA A 55 0.12 9.12 -2.18
C ALA A 55 0.69 7.96 -1.35
N ILE A 56 0.01 6.81 -1.31
CA ILE A 56 0.50 5.61 -0.64
C ILE A 56 1.80 5.12 -1.29
N LYS A 57 1.84 5.06 -2.63
CA LYS A 57 3.04 4.65 -3.37
C LYS A 57 4.21 5.59 -3.08
N GLU A 58 3.99 6.90 -3.15
CA GLU A 58 5.03 7.89 -2.86
C GLU A 58 5.50 7.85 -1.40
N PHE A 59 4.59 7.57 -0.46
CA PHE A 59 4.93 7.40 0.94
C PHE A 59 5.82 6.18 1.19
N LEU A 60 5.55 5.06 0.51
CA LEU A 60 6.29 3.81 0.71
C LEU A 60 7.57 3.70 -0.13
N LYS A 61 7.71 4.45 -1.24
CA LYS A 61 8.78 4.25 -2.23
C LYS A 61 10.20 4.28 -1.64
N ASP A 62 10.44 5.19 -0.70
CA ASP A 62 11.77 5.43 -0.12
C ASP A 62 12.00 4.60 1.16
N LEU A 63 11.00 3.84 1.60
CA LEU A 63 11.07 2.96 2.77
C LEU A 63 11.51 1.53 2.42
N TRP A 64 11.31 1.13 1.16
CA TRP A 64 11.66 -0.21 0.71
C TRP A 64 13.16 -0.35 0.44
N HIS A 65 13.74 -1.37 1.04
CA HIS A 65 15.06 -1.91 0.76
C HIS A 65 14.96 -3.09 -0.20
N ASP A 66 16.04 -3.35 -0.94
CA ASP A 66 16.17 -4.56 -1.74
C ASP A 66 16.19 -5.82 -0.84
N GLY A 67 15.61 -6.92 -1.29
CA GLY A 67 15.59 -8.19 -0.55
C GLY A 67 16.97 -8.75 -0.23
N GLU A 68 17.98 -8.47 -1.06
CA GLU A 68 19.37 -8.86 -0.82
C GLU A 68 20.08 -7.99 0.23
N GLU A 69 19.56 -6.79 0.53
CA GLU A 69 20.15 -5.90 1.53
C GLU A 69 19.89 -6.43 2.95
N VAL A 70 20.95 -6.64 3.72
CA VAL A 70 20.83 -7.07 5.12
C VAL A 70 20.35 -5.89 6.00
N PRO A 71 19.31 -6.09 6.83
CA PRO A 71 18.91 -5.10 7.82
C PRO A 71 20.05 -4.72 8.77
N LYS A 72 20.37 -3.42 8.83
CA LYS A 72 21.49 -2.88 9.62
C LYS A 72 21.14 -2.61 11.08
N GLU A 73 19.89 -2.20 11.34
CA GLU A 73 19.41 -1.96 12.69
C GLU A 73 19.10 -3.26 13.44
N LYS A 74 19.40 -3.28 14.74
CA LYS A 74 19.17 -4.41 15.64
C LYS A 74 17.93 -4.18 16.50
N ASN A 75 17.31 -5.25 16.98
CA ASN A 75 16.09 -5.25 17.79
C ASN A 75 14.91 -4.53 17.10
N LYS A 76 14.88 -4.57 15.77
CA LYS A 76 13.82 -3.99 14.95
C LYS A 76 12.98 -5.06 14.28
N SER A 77 11.71 -4.74 14.11
CA SER A 77 10.78 -5.52 13.30
C SER A 77 10.80 -5.03 11.86
N VAL A 78 10.91 -5.99 10.95
CA VAL A 78 10.98 -5.79 9.50
C VAL A 78 9.75 -6.42 8.88
N LEU A 79 9.11 -5.69 7.97
CA LEU A 79 8.09 -6.21 7.07
C LEU A 79 8.77 -6.65 5.78
N MET A 80 8.62 -7.91 5.44
CA MET A 80 9.15 -8.52 4.22
C MET A 80 8.02 -8.69 3.22
N TRP A 81 8.32 -8.49 1.94
CA TRP A 81 7.42 -8.69 0.82
C TRP A 81 8.04 -9.68 -0.17
N PHE A 82 7.20 -10.59 -0.64
CA PHE A 82 7.57 -11.68 -1.52
C PHE A 82 6.63 -11.67 -2.72
N GLU A 83 7.19 -11.56 -3.93
CA GLU A 83 6.40 -11.59 -5.17
C GLU A 83 5.75 -12.95 -5.42
N SER A 84 6.37 -14.04 -4.96
CA SER A 84 5.81 -15.39 -5.05
C SER A 84 6.41 -16.29 -3.98
N TYR A 85 5.62 -17.27 -3.53
CA TYR A 85 6.11 -18.34 -2.65
C TYR A 85 6.44 -19.58 -3.47
N SER A 86 7.73 -19.85 -3.68
CA SER A 86 8.19 -21.07 -4.34
C SER A 86 8.98 -21.94 -3.37
N VAL A 87 8.45 -23.13 -3.06
CA VAL A 87 9.15 -24.14 -2.25
C VAL A 87 9.59 -25.28 -3.15
N GLY A 88 10.86 -25.26 -3.56
CA GLY A 88 11.41 -26.23 -4.51
C GLY A 88 10.76 -26.14 -5.89
N GLU A 89 10.48 -27.29 -6.53
CA GLU A 89 9.82 -27.34 -7.86
C GLU A 89 8.28 -27.21 -7.80
N ARG A 90 7.71 -26.94 -6.62
CA ARG A 90 6.28 -26.64 -6.51
C ARG A 90 6.10 -25.13 -6.51
N GLU A 91 5.71 -24.61 -7.67
CA GLU A 91 4.96 -23.36 -7.75
C GLU A 91 3.65 -23.58 -7.00
N LEU A 92 3.58 -23.09 -5.77
CA LEU A 92 2.29 -22.84 -5.14
C LEU A 92 1.84 -21.50 -5.74
N ASP A 93 0.66 -21.46 -6.35
CA ASP A 93 -0.01 -20.25 -6.86
C ASP A 93 -0.38 -19.29 -5.70
N ASN A 94 0.53 -19.07 -4.75
CA ASN A 94 0.38 -18.04 -3.75
C ASN A 94 0.77 -16.73 -4.40
N ASP A 95 -0.27 -15.93 -4.67
CA ASP A 95 -0.16 -14.50 -4.92
C ASP A 95 0.75 -13.83 -3.88
N GLU A 96 1.29 -12.67 -4.24
CA GLU A 96 2.16 -11.83 -3.41
C GLU A 96 1.79 -11.87 -1.92
N TYR A 97 2.78 -12.08 -1.05
CA TYR A 97 2.53 -12.17 0.38
C TYR A 97 3.55 -11.38 1.21
N TYR A 98 3.21 -11.18 2.48
CA TYR A 98 4.02 -10.44 3.45
C TYR A 98 4.37 -11.34 4.63
N ASP A 99 5.58 -11.19 5.14
CA ASP A 99 6.00 -11.82 6.39
C ASP A 99 6.64 -10.80 7.34
N LEU A 100 6.76 -11.19 8.61
CA LEU A 100 7.34 -10.38 9.66
C LEU A 100 8.54 -11.06 10.28
N CYS A 101 9.61 -10.30 10.39
CA CYS A 101 10.88 -10.77 10.89
C CYS A 101 11.43 -9.81 11.96
N ASN A 102 12.16 -10.32 12.94
CA ASN A 102 12.79 -9.49 13.98
C ASN A 102 14.30 -9.70 13.97
N THR A 103 15.03 -8.63 13.64
CA THR A 103 16.51 -8.58 13.54
C THR A 103 17.26 -9.04 14.79
N GLY A 104 16.57 -9.22 15.91
CA GLY A 104 17.14 -9.75 17.13
C GLY A 104 18.18 -8.82 17.77
N LYS A 105 18.74 -9.24 18.90
CA LYS A 105 19.69 -8.41 19.64
C LYS A 105 21.00 -8.20 18.92
N ASP A 106 21.43 -9.22 18.17
CA ASP A 106 22.75 -9.25 17.55
C ASP A 106 22.72 -8.76 16.09
N GLY A 107 21.53 -8.56 15.51
CA GLY A 107 21.36 -8.26 14.08
C GLY A 107 21.47 -9.51 13.22
N TYR A 108 21.48 -9.31 11.91
CA TYR A 108 21.75 -10.38 10.95
C TYR A 108 23.11 -10.19 10.30
N ASP A 109 23.80 -11.30 10.06
CA ASP A 109 24.83 -11.38 9.03
C ASP A 109 24.21 -11.80 7.69
N GLU A 110 25.01 -11.74 6.62
CA GLU A 110 24.57 -12.06 5.26
C GLU A 110 24.03 -13.50 5.16
N ASP A 111 24.69 -14.47 5.80
CA ASP A 111 24.28 -15.88 5.76
C ASP A 111 22.94 -16.10 6.48
N THR A 112 22.76 -15.49 7.66
CA THR A 112 21.51 -15.59 8.43
C THR A 112 20.36 -14.91 7.69
N TRP A 113 20.60 -13.72 7.12
CA TRP A 113 19.59 -13.02 6.35
C TRP A 113 19.16 -13.81 5.12
N LYS A 114 20.12 -14.34 4.38
CA LYS A 114 19.87 -15.17 3.21
C LYS A 114 19.03 -16.41 3.56
N MET A 115 19.36 -17.09 4.65
CA MET A 115 18.60 -18.25 5.12
C MET A 115 17.13 -17.88 5.42
N ILE A 116 16.88 -16.74 6.07
CA ILE A 116 15.52 -16.25 6.35
C ILE A 116 14.77 -15.93 5.05
N CYS A 117 15.42 -15.25 4.11
CA CYS A 117 14.83 -14.92 2.82
C CYS A 117 14.54 -16.17 1.98
N ASP A 118 15.41 -17.19 2.02
CA ASP A 118 15.24 -18.43 1.26
C ASP A 118 14.11 -19.32 1.82
N GLU A 119 13.84 -19.28 3.14
CA GLU A 119 12.71 -20.01 3.76
C GLU A 119 11.34 -19.51 3.27
N GLY A 120 11.23 -18.21 2.95
CA GLY A 120 10.01 -17.59 2.41
C GLY A 120 9.86 -17.71 0.88
N GLY A 121 10.81 -18.32 0.17
CA GLY A 121 10.97 -18.00 -1.25
C GLY A 121 11.53 -16.57 -1.39
N TRP A 122 12.21 -16.30 -2.49
CA TRP A 122 13.08 -15.11 -2.62
C TRP A 122 12.42 -13.80 -2.13
N CYS A 123 12.90 -13.25 -0.99
CA CYS A 123 12.43 -11.95 -0.50
C CYS A 123 12.71 -10.88 -1.56
N SER A 124 11.66 -10.20 -2.00
CA SER A 124 11.77 -9.19 -3.05
C SER A 124 12.18 -7.85 -2.47
N LYS A 125 11.52 -7.43 -1.37
CA LYS A 125 11.79 -6.16 -0.68
C LYS A 125 11.47 -6.26 0.81
N TRP A 126 12.04 -5.35 1.60
CA TRP A 126 11.69 -5.23 3.01
C TRP A 126 11.75 -3.78 3.51
N LEU A 127 11.09 -3.48 4.64
CA LEU A 127 11.18 -2.19 5.30
C LEU A 127 11.09 -2.31 6.83
N TYR A 128 11.56 -1.31 7.57
CA TYR A 128 11.37 -1.24 9.02
C TYR A 128 9.95 -0.78 9.37
N LEU A 129 9.28 -1.50 10.27
CA LEU A 129 7.94 -1.12 10.73
C LEU A 129 7.93 0.24 11.45
N ASP A 130 9.02 0.60 12.12
CA ASP A 130 9.17 1.89 12.80
C ASP A 130 9.09 3.07 11.82
N ASP A 131 9.53 2.87 10.57
CA ASP A 131 9.63 3.95 9.59
C ASP A 131 8.27 4.27 8.95
N LEU A 132 7.35 3.30 8.95
CA LEU A 132 5.95 3.51 8.62
C LEU A 132 5.28 4.55 9.55
N GLN A 133 5.72 4.66 10.81
CA GLN A 133 5.14 5.61 11.78
C GLN A 133 5.79 6.98 11.73
N LYS A 134 7.06 7.06 11.30
CA LYS A 134 7.84 8.31 11.27
C LYS A 134 7.66 9.10 9.98
N GLY A 135 7.03 8.50 8.97
CA GLY A 135 6.77 9.11 7.67
C GLY A 135 8.04 9.40 6.87
N GLY A 136 9.02 8.50 6.91
CA GLY A 136 10.27 8.63 6.16
C GLY A 136 11.10 9.84 6.61
N LYS A 137 11.65 9.78 7.81
CA LYS A 137 12.77 10.68 8.17
C LYS A 137 14.07 9.89 8.04
N GLN A 138 14.71 10.02 6.88
CA GLN A 138 16.15 9.79 6.72
C GLN A 138 16.95 10.93 7.38
#